data_AF-A0A3N5Q8G9-F1
#
_entry.id   AF-A0A3N5Q8G9-F1
#
_cell.length_a   1.000
_cell.length_b   1.000
_cell.length_c   1.000
_cell.angle_alpha   90.00
_cell.angle_beta   90.00
_cell.angle_gamma   90.00
#
_symmetry.space_group_name_H-M   'P 1'
#
loop_
_entity.id
_entity.type
_entity.pdbx_description
1 polymer ?
#
loop_
_entity_poly.entity_id
_entity_poly.type
_entity_poly.pdbx_seq_one_letter_code
_entity_poly.pdbx_strand_id
1 'polypeptide(L)'
;MDPYRQYLEEYVKEAYANSDGTNKGVSEYLWAKREPGRFASNKELRVKALKEARRAYDEYRHWPPQIILSHLGIENRDEILKKK
;
A
#
# COMPACT_ATOMS: atom_id res chain seq x y z
N MET A 1 11.15 -5.21 12.77
CA MET A 1 10.35 -4.32 11.90
C MET A 1 9.02 -4.05 12.59
N ASP A 2 8.52 -2.82 12.55
CA ASP A 2 7.21 -2.49 13.13
C ASP A 2 6.09 -3.23 12.35
N PRO A 3 5.19 -3.99 13.01
CA PRO A 3 4.13 -4.74 12.33
C PRO A 3 3.25 -3.86 11.43
N TYR A 4 3.07 -2.59 11.78
CA TYR A 4 2.36 -1.63 10.95
C TYR A 4 3.04 -1.43 9.59
N ARG A 5 4.35 -1.20 9.58
CA ARG A 5 5.14 -1.00 8.35
C ARG A 5 5.14 -2.25 7.49
N GLN A 6 5.23 -3.42 8.12
CA GLN A 6 5.15 -4.69 7.42
C GLN A 6 3.81 -4.82 6.67
N TYR A 7 2.67 -4.57 7.32
CA TYR A 7 1.37 -4.65 6.65
C TYR A 7 1.23 -3.61 5.54
N LEU A 8 1.77 -2.41 5.74
CA LEU A 8 1.73 -1.36 4.74
C LEU A 8 2.52 -1.74 3.49
N GLU A 9 3.74 -2.28 3.67
CA GLU A 9 4.55 -2.80 2.58
C GLU A 9 3.88 -3.98 1.87
N GLU A 10 3.27 -4.91 2.62
CA GLU A 10 2.50 -6.03 2.06
C GLU A 10 1.36 -5.54 1.16
N TYR A 11 0.53 -4.60 1.63
CA TYR A 11 -0.59 -4.07 0.85
C TYR A 11 -0.13 -3.36 -0.41
N VAL A 12 0.93 -2.54 -0.30
CA VAL A 12 1.44 -1.79 -1.44
C VAL A 12 2.09 -2.74 -2.46
N LYS A 13 2.93 -3.67 -2.01
CA LYS A 13 3.56 -4.68 -2.87
C LYS A 13 2.52 -5.52 -3.60
N GLU A 14 1.48 -5.94 -2.91
CA GLU A 14 0.37 -6.67 -3.51
C GLU A 14 -0.37 -5.82 -4.55
N ALA A 15 -0.60 -4.53 -4.27
CA ALA A 15 -1.25 -3.63 -5.21
C ALA A 15 -0.44 -3.39 -6.48
N TYR A 16 0.88 -3.21 -6.39
CA TYR A 16 1.74 -3.11 -7.57
C TYR A 16 1.78 -4.41 -8.38
N ALA A 17 1.75 -5.56 -7.71
CA ALA A 17 1.75 -6.86 -8.38
C ALA A 17 0.43 -7.19 -9.10
N ASN A 18 -0.68 -6.56 -8.71
CA ASN A 18 -2.03 -6.83 -9.24
C ASN A 18 -2.67 -5.62 -9.94
N SER A 19 -1.89 -4.58 -10.26
CA SER A 19 -2.35 -3.41 -11.01
C SER A 19 -1.41 -3.11 -12.18
N ASP A 20 -1.72 -2.06 -12.94
CA ASP A 20 -0.86 -1.55 -14.02
C ASP A 20 0.40 -0.82 -13.51
N GLY A 21 0.60 -0.77 -12.19
CA GLY A 21 1.70 -0.07 -11.52
C GLY A 21 1.57 1.46 -11.55
N THR A 22 0.45 2.00 -12.04
CA THR A 22 0.15 3.43 -11.94
C THR A 22 -0.46 3.73 -10.57
N ASN A 23 -0.30 4.97 -10.07
CA ASN A 23 -0.93 5.37 -8.81
C ASN A 23 -2.45 5.19 -8.83
N LYS A 24 -3.07 5.36 -10.01
CA LYS A 24 -4.50 5.13 -10.19
C LYS A 24 -4.84 3.64 -10.01
N GLY A 25 -4.16 2.75 -10.74
CA GLY A 25 -4.40 1.30 -10.63
C GLY A 25 -4.09 0.76 -9.23
N VAL A 26 -3.02 1.25 -8.59
CA VAL A 26 -2.70 0.92 -7.20
C VAL A 26 -3.80 1.38 -6.24
N SER A 27 -4.28 2.62 -6.37
CA SER A 27 -5.38 3.12 -5.54
C SER A 27 -6.66 2.30 -5.74
N GLU A 28 -7.03 2.03 -6.99
CA GLU A 28 -8.22 1.23 -7.33
C GLU A 28 -8.15 -0.18 -6.71
N TYR A 29 -6.99 -0.83 -6.79
CA TYR A 29 -6.77 -2.13 -6.15
C TYR A 29 -6.90 -2.05 -4.62
N LEU A 30 -6.27 -1.07 -3.98
CA LEU A 30 -6.31 -0.89 -2.53
C LEU A 30 -7.74 -0.63 -2.03
N TRP A 31 -8.56 0.10 -2.79
CA TRP A 31 -9.97 0.33 -2.48
C TRP A 31 -10.84 -0.90 -2.69
N ALA A 32 -10.56 -1.70 -3.74
CA ALA A 32 -11.25 -2.96 -3.97
C ALA A 32 -10.95 -4.02 -2.89
N LYS A 33 -9.80 -3.91 -2.21
CA LYS A 33 -9.42 -4.85 -1.15
C LYS A 33 -10.36 -4.76 0.05
N ARG A 34 -10.86 -5.89 0.53
CA ARG A 34 -11.69 -5.92 1.75
C ARG A 34 -10.84 -5.65 2.99
N GLU A 35 -11.42 -4.92 3.95
CA GLU A 35 -10.81 -4.76 5.26
C GLU A 35 -10.69 -6.13 5.97
N PRO A 36 -9.65 -6.32 6.81
CA PRO A 36 -9.49 -7.52 7.61
C PRO A 36 -10.74 -7.85 8.45
N GLY A 37 -11.13 -9.12 8.47
CA GLY A 37 -12.27 -9.61 9.25
C GLY A 37 -12.13 -9.36 10.76
N ARG A 38 -13.25 -9.43 11.49
CA ARG A 38 -13.33 -9.12 12.93
C ARG A 38 -12.37 -9.93 13.81
N PHE A 39 -12.00 -11.13 13.38
CA PHE A 39 -11.12 -12.05 14.12
C PHE A 39 -9.67 -12.08 13.59
N ALA A 40 -9.30 -11.15 12.70
CA ALA A 40 -7.93 -11.09 12.19
C ALA A 40 -6.97 -10.62 13.30
N SER A 41 -5.83 -11.30 13.43
CA SER A 41 -4.73 -10.85 14.29
C SER A 41 -4.25 -9.46 13.87
N ASN A 42 -3.98 -8.60 14.85
CA ASN A 42 -3.53 -7.22 14.63
C ASN A 42 -4.44 -6.42 13.68
N LYS A 43 -5.76 -6.67 13.75
CA LYS A 43 -6.78 -6.03 12.90
C LYS A 43 -6.60 -4.51 12.83
N GLU A 44 -6.42 -3.84 13.96
CA GLU A 44 -6.32 -2.39 14.01
C GLU A 44 -5.14 -1.87 13.19
N LEU A 45 -3.97 -2.50 13.32
CA LEU A 45 -2.78 -2.14 12.55
C LEU A 45 -2.98 -2.40 11.06
N ARG A 46 -3.59 -3.53 10.69
CA ARG A 46 -3.88 -3.87 9.29
C ARG A 46 -4.88 -2.90 8.67
N VAL A 47 -5.95 -2.56 9.38
CA VAL A 47 -6.94 -1.56 8.93
C VAL A 47 -6.29 -0.19 8.80
N LYS A 48 -5.46 0.21 9.77
CA LYS A 48 -4.72 1.47 9.72
C LYS A 48 -3.80 1.52 8.50
N ALA A 49 -3.01 0.47 8.28
CA ALA A 49 -2.08 0.38 7.16
C ALA A 49 -2.80 0.44 5.80
N LEU A 50 -3.92 -0.29 5.66
CA LEU A 50 -4.72 -0.26 4.43
C LEU A 50 -5.31 1.14 4.17
N LYS A 51 -5.84 1.79 5.21
CA LYS A 51 -6.39 3.16 5.10
C LYS A 51 -5.31 4.18 4.75
N GLU A 52 -4.14 4.08 5.35
CA GLU A 52 -3.04 5.00 5.07
C GLU A 52 -2.51 4.82 3.64
N ALA A 53 -2.37 3.58 3.18
CA ALA A 53 -2.02 3.28 1.79
C ALA A 53 -3.06 3.87 0.81
N ARG A 54 -4.37 3.63 1.03
CA ARG A 54 -5.44 4.22 0.22
C ARG A 54 -5.35 5.73 0.14
N ARG A 55 -5.21 6.36 1.31
CA ARG A 55 -5.13 7.82 1.42
C ARG A 55 -3.92 8.38 0.68
N ALA A 56 -2.75 7.78 0.84
CA ALA A 56 -1.54 8.25 0.18
C ALA A 56 -1.65 8.16 -1.36
N TYR A 57 -2.20 7.07 -1.89
CA TYR A 57 -2.37 6.90 -3.34
C TYR A 57 -3.53 7.71 -3.95
N ASP A 58 -4.45 8.22 -3.13
CA ASP A 58 -5.48 9.18 -3.55
C ASP A 58 -5.02 10.63 -3.45
N GLU A 59 -4.53 11.05 -2.29
CA GLU A 59 -4.11 12.44 -2.05
C GLU A 59 -2.89 12.82 -2.91
N TYR A 60 -1.94 11.89 -3.03
CA TYR A 60 -0.69 12.11 -3.76
C TYR A 60 -0.66 11.40 -5.12
N ARG A 61 -1.83 11.14 -5.74
CA ARG A 61 -1.92 10.42 -7.03
C ARG A 61 -1.08 11.05 -8.16
N HIS A 62 -0.82 12.35 -8.08
CA HIS A 62 -0.02 13.11 -9.04
C HIS A 62 1.49 13.03 -8.79
N TRP A 63 1.93 12.50 -7.65
CA TRP A 63 3.34 12.35 -7.32
C TRP A 63 3.93 11.12 -8.01
N PRO A 64 5.24 11.13 -8.30
CA PRO A 64 5.92 9.93 -8.74
C PRO A 64 5.77 8.78 -7.72
N PRO A 65 5.54 7.53 -8.18
CA PRO A 65 5.37 6.35 -7.32
C PRO A 65 6.41 6.23 -6.19
N GLN A 66 7.68 6.49 -6.50
CA GLN A 66 8.78 6.44 -5.56
C GLN A 66 8.62 7.44 -4.41
N ILE A 67 8.02 8.62 -4.64
CA ILE A 67 7.81 9.62 -3.58
C ILE A 67 6.70 9.15 -2.64
N ILE A 68 5.62 8.57 -3.16
CA ILE A 68 4.54 8.01 -2.33
C ILE A 68 5.07 6.87 -1.46
N LEU A 69 5.87 5.96 -2.03
CA LEU A 69 6.51 4.89 -1.28
C LEU A 69 7.44 5.42 -0.18
N SER A 70 8.15 6.51 -0.45
CA SER A 70 9.03 7.19 0.51
C SER A 70 8.23 7.84 1.65
N HIS A 71 7.12 8.49 1.31
CA HIS A 71 6.20 9.11 2.27
C HIS A 71 5.60 8.07 3.21
N LEU A 72 5.26 6.90 2.67
CA LEU A 72 4.78 5.74 3.41
C LEU A 72 5.87 5.04 4.26
N GLY A 73 7.12 5.49 4.17
CA GLY A 73 8.24 4.91 4.91
C GLY A 73 8.63 3.50 4.44
N ILE A 74 8.31 3.14 3.19
CA ILE A 74 8.70 1.87 2.60
C ILE A 74 10.16 1.96 2.14
N GLU A 75 11.00 1.07 2.64
CA GLU A 75 12.44 1.06 2.34
C GLU A 75 12.74 0.28 1.05
N ASN A 76 12.02 -0.80 0.77
CA ASN A 76 12.22 -1.68 -0.39
C ASN A 76 11.53 -1.20 -1.68
N ARG A 77 11.59 0.10 -1.95
CA ARG A 77 10.87 0.73 -3.08
C ARG A 77 11.31 0.16 -4.42
N ASP A 78 12.60 -0.09 -4.56
CA ASP A 78 13.19 -0.63 -5.79
C ASP A 78 12.69 -2.04 -6.11
N GLU A 79 12.42 -2.87 -5.10
CA GLU A 79 11.87 -4.22 -5.33
C GLU A 79 10.41 -4.15 -5.80
N ILE A 80 9.62 -3.26 -5.21
CA ILE A 80 8.21 -3.07 -5.54
C ILE A 80 8.06 -2.54 -6.98
N LEU A 81 8.91 -1.59 -7.37
CA LEU A 81 8.84 -0.95 -8.69
C LEU A 81 9.48 -1.80 -9.81
N LYS A 82 10.38 -2.75 -9.49
CA LYS A 82 11.02 -3.63 -10.48
C LYS A 82 10.13 -4.76 -11.00
N LYS A 83 9.01 -5.08 -10.35
CA LYS A 83 8.09 -6.16 -10.75
C LYS A 83 7.19 -5.81 -11.97
N LYS A 84 7.71 -5.03 -12.93
CA LYS A 84 7.05 -4.82 -14.23
C LYS A 84 7.36 -5.94 -15.20
#